data_AF-A0A951Q390-F1
#
_entry.id   AF-A0A951Q390-F1
#
_cell.length_a   1.000
_cell.length_b   1.000
_cell.length_c   1.000
_cell.angle_alpha   90.00
_cell.angle_beta   90.00
_cell.angle_gamma   90.00
#
_symmetry.space_group_name_H-M   'P 1'
#
loop_
_entity.id
_entity.type
_entity.pdbx_description
1 polymer ?
#
loop_
_entity_poly.entity_id
_entity_poly.type
_entity_poly.pdbx_seq_one_letter_code
_entity_poly.pdbx_strand_id
1 'polypeptide(L)'
;ISLLPLIVCLAIAGTGLGVSMTGLQTSAIEALPPQEAGVASGVFSTSRYLGSIVGSSLLASLLKSASGEDSRFGAVFLLVAIACASCVSPVFNSATETPKYSYVLGLI
;
A
#
# COMPACT_ATOMS: atom_id res chain seq x y z
N ILE A 1 19.70 -9.21 24.52
CA ILE A 1 18.71 -9.21 23.42
C ILE A 1 19.44 -9.64 22.15
N SER A 2 19.03 -10.76 21.54
CA SER A 2 19.68 -11.27 20.33
C SER A 2 19.29 -10.41 19.13
N LEU A 3 20.28 -9.96 18.35
CA LEU A 3 20.07 -9.12 17.16
C LEU A 3 19.52 -9.94 15.97
N LEU A 4 19.76 -11.24 15.97
CA LEU A 4 19.37 -12.16 14.91
C LEU A 4 17.86 -12.12 14.57
N PRO A 5 16.92 -12.23 15.53
CA PRO A 5 15.49 -12.15 15.23
C PRO A 5 15.06 -10.78 14.67
N LEU A 6 15.69 -9.69 15.10
CA LEU A 6 15.39 -8.36 14.57
C LEU A 6 15.76 -8.26 13.09
N ILE A 7 16.96 -8.75 12.73
CA ILE A 7 17.46 -8.75 11.35
C ILE A 7 16.56 -9.62 10.47
N VAL A 8 16.16 -10.81 10.96
CA VAL A 8 15.27 -11.72 10.23
C VAL A 8 13.90 -11.09 10.01
N CYS A 9 13.28 -10.52 11.05
CA CYS A 9 11.98 -9.86 10.91
C CYS A 9 12.04 -8.64 9.96
N LEU A 10 13.10 -7.83 10.05
CA LEU A 10 13.27 -6.67 9.19
C LEU A 10 13.53 -7.06 7.74
N ALA A 11 14.28 -8.14 7.51
CA ALA A 11 14.50 -8.70 6.16
C ALA A 11 13.18 -9.19 5.55
N ILE A 12 12.37 -9.94 6.30
CA ILE A 12 11.06 -10.43 5.83
C ILE A 12 10.09 -9.27 5.53
N ALA A 13 10.03 -8.29 6.43
CA ALA A 13 9.19 -7.10 6.22
C ALA A 13 9.66 -6.29 5.01
N GLY A 14 10.97 -6.10 4.86
CA GLY A 14 11.57 -5.35 3.76
C GLY A 14 11.37 -6.02 2.40
N THR A 15 11.52 -7.35 2.31
CA THR A 15 11.27 -8.07 1.05
C THR A 15 9.80 -8.03 0.66
N GLY A 16 8.87 -8.19 1.62
CA GLY A 16 7.43 -8.07 1.36
C GLY A 16 7.04 -6.69 0.84
N LEU A 17 7.56 -5.62 1.47
CA LEU A 17 7.33 -4.25 1.02
C LEU A 17 7.93 -3.98 -0.37
N GLY A 18 9.15 -4.46 -0.62
CA GLY A 18 9.84 -4.28 -1.90
C GLY A 18 9.09 -4.94 -3.06
N VAL A 19 8.70 -6.21 -2.91
CA VAL A 19 7.98 -6.97 -3.94
C VAL A 19 6.60 -6.40 -4.21
N SER A 20 5.88 -5.97 -3.17
CA SER A 20 4.56 -5.36 -3.33
C SER A 20 4.63 -4.05 -4.10
N MET A 21 5.66 -3.24 -3.84
CA MET A 21 5.76 -1.90 -4.39
C MET A 21 6.18 -1.85 -5.85
N THR A 22 6.91 -2.87 -6.32
CA THR A 22 7.27 -3.00 -7.74
C THR A 22 6.07 -3.46 -8.57
N GLY A 23 5.33 -4.47 -8.11
CA GLY A 23 4.12 -4.95 -8.80
C GLY A 23 3.07 -3.84 -8.98
N LEU A 24 2.79 -3.07 -7.93
CA LEU A 24 1.81 -1.99 -7.98
C LEU A 24 2.21 -0.86 -8.93
N GLN A 25 3.49 -0.46 -8.96
CA GLN A 25 3.96 0.58 -9.87
C GLN A 25 3.93 0.11 -11.33
N THR A 26 4.40 -1.10 -11.60
CA THR A 26 4.40 -1.66 -12.95
C THR A 26 2.98 -1.80 -13.49
N SER A 27 2.05 -2.38 -12.73
CA SER A 27 0.65 -2.52 -13.17
C SER A 27 -0.06 -1.18 -13.36
N ALA A 28 0.24 -0.18 -12.53
CA ALA A 28 -0.37 1.15 -12.67
C ALA A 28 0.11 1.90 -13.91
N ILE A 29 1.37 1.71 -14.33
CA ILE A 29 1.96 2.37 -15.50
C ILE A 29 1.65 1.60 -16.79
N GLU A 30 1.69 0.26 -16.77
CA GLU A 30 1.39 -0.59 -17.93
C GLU A 30 -0.09 -0.60 -18.34
N ALA A 31 -1.00 -0.22 -17.42
CA ALA A 31 -2.43 -0.11 -17.70
C ALA A 31 -2.79 1.13 -18.56
N LEU A 32 -1.83 2.01 -18.86
CA LEU A 32 -2.06 3.29 -19.51
C LEU A 32 -1.17 3.46 -20.76
N PRO A 33 -1.54 4.33 -21.71
CA PRO A 33 -0.71 4.64 -22.86
C PRO A 33 0.58 5.34 -22.39
N PRO A 34 1.72 5.16 -23.08
CA PRO A 34 3.01 5.73 -22.67
C PRO A 34 3.00 7.27 -22.56
N GLN A 35 2.09 7.95 -23.25
CA GLN A 35 1.89 9.39 -23.15
C GLN A 35 1.26 9.84 -21.81
N GLU A 36 0.51 8.96 -21.13
CA GLU A 36 -0.16 9.24 -19.85
C GLU A 36 0.59 8.69 -18.64
N ALA A 37 1.65 7.90 -18.85
CA ALA A 37 2.48 7.32 -17.79
C ALA A 37 3.02 8.37 -16.80
N GLY A 38 3.34 9.58 -17.28
CA GLY A 38 3.78 10.69 -16.43
C GLY A 38 2.68 11.19 -15.47
N VAL A 39 1.45 11.29 -15.97
CA VAL A 39 0.28 11.70 -15.18
C VAL A 39 -0.05 10.61 -14.15
N ALA A 40 -0.01 9.34 -14.56
CA ALA A 40 -0.23 8.19 -13.70
C ALA A 40 0.75 8.11 -12.53
N SER A 41 2.05 8.28 -12.81
CA SER A 41 3.11 8.30 -11.79
C SER A 41 2.93 9.45 -10.78
N GLY A 42 2.48 10.61 -11.25
CA GLY A 42 2.14 11.75 -10.40
C GLY A 42 0.96 11.46 -9.47
N VAL A 43 -0.13 10.91 -9.99
CA VAL A 43 -1.31 10.52 -9.18
C VAL A 43 -0.96 9.41 -8.18
N PHE A 44 -0.16 8.42 -8.58
CA PHE A 44 0.31 7.38 -7.68
C PHE A 44 1.16 7.95 -6.53
N SER A 45 2.12 8.81 -6.85
CA SER A 45 3.02 9.40 -5.84
C SER A 45 2.27 10.31 -4.87
N THR A 46 1.35 11.14 -5.36
CA THR A 46 0.51 12.00 -4.51
C THR A 46 -0.40 11.19 -3.60
N SER A 47 -1.09 10.17 -4.13
CA SER A 47 -1.90 9.25 -3.34
C SER A 47 -1.09 8.57 -2.24
N ARG A 48 0.10 8.07 -2.59
CA ARG A 48 1.02 7.44 -1.63
C ARG A 48 1.45 8.42 -0.52
N TYR A 49 1.84 9.65 -0.88
CA TYR A 49 2.25 10.64 0.11
C TYR A 49 1.09 11.04 1.03
N LEU A 50 -0.10 11.26 0.47
CA LEU A 50 -1.30 11.54 1.26
C LEU A 50 -1.60 10.38 2.23
N GLY A 51 -1.56 9.14 1.76
CA GLY A 51 -1.72 7.96 2.59
C GLY A 51 -0.68 7.90 3.73
N SER A 52 0.58 8.22 3.44
CA SER A 52 1.65 8.27 4.44
C SER A 52 1.41 9.34 5.50
N ILE A 53 0.99 10.54 5.09
CA ILE A 53 0.69 11.65 6.00
C ILE A 53 -0.49 11.29 6.90
N VAL A 54 -1.58 10.80 6.32
CA VAL A 54 -2.80 10.41 7.06
C VAL A 54 -2.50 9.25 8.01
N GLY A 55 -1.83 8.19 7.54
CA GLY A 55 -1.48 7.04 8.35
C GLY A 55 -0.57 7.40 9.52
N SER A 56 0.47 8.21 9.28
CA SER A 56 1.38 8.67 10.34
C SER A 56 0.67 9.55 11.36
N SER A 57 -0.25 10.41 10.92
CA SER A 57 -1.05 11.26 11.80
C SER A 57 -2.01 10.45 12.67
N LEU A 58 -2.68 9.45 12.11
CA LEU A 58 -3.53 8.51 12.85
C LEU A 58 -2.72 7.71 13.88
N LEU A 59 -1.57 7.16 13.48
CA LEU A 59 -0.68 6.45 14.41
C LEU A 59 -0.27 7.34 15.58
N ALA A 60 0.18 8.57 15.29
CA ALA A 60 0.58 9.52 16.32
C ALA A 60 -0.59 9.87 17.28
N SER A 61 -1.80 10.06 16.75
CA SER A 61 -3.00 10.31 17.55
C SER A 61 -3.37 9.13 18.45
N LEU A 62 -3.26 7.90 17.95
CA LEU A 62 -3.57 6.69 18.72
C LEU A 62 -2.56 6.45 19.83
N LEU A 63 -1.27 6.65 19.55
CA LEU A 63 -0.20 6.57 20.55
C LEU A 63 -0.38 7.61 21.65
N LYS A 64 -0.86 8.82 21.30
CA LYS A 64 -1.18 9.89 22.25
C LYS A 64 -2.41 9.56 23.11
N SER A 65 -3.44 8.95 22.52
CA SER A 65 -4.73 8.73 23.20
C SER A 65 -4.75 7.53 24.14
N ALA A 66 -3.95 6.49 23.88
CA ALA A 66 -4.00 5.27 24.69
C ALA A 66 -3.36 5.47 26.08
N SER A 67 -4.10 5.14 27.14
CA SER A 67 -3.80 5.50 28.53
C SER A 67 -3.02 4.42 29.32
N GLY A 68 -2.57 3.34 28.68
CA GLY A 68 -1.73 2.30 29.30
C GLY A 68 -0.78 1.65 28.29
N GLU A 69 0.43 1.30 28.72
CA GLU A 69 1.50 0.76 27.83
C GLU A 69 1.07 -0.50 27.08
N ASP A 70 0.37 -1.43 27.73
CA ASP A 70 -0.10 -2.67 27.09
C ASP A 70 -1.19 -2.41 26.04
N SER A 71 -2.07 -1.45 26.30
CA SER A 71 -3.18 -1.08 25.41
C SER A 71 -2.74 -0.31 24.17
N ARG A 72 -1.59 0.40 24.23
CA ARG A 72 -1.02 1.18 23.11
C ARG A 72 -0.60 0.28 21.96
N PHE A 73 0.15 -0.77 22.26
CA PHE A 73 0.60 -1.72 21.23
C PHE A 73 -0.59 -2.46 20.64
N GLY A 74 -1.54 -2.89 21.47
CA GLY A 74 -2.78 -3.53 21.00
C GLY A 74 -3.57 -2.66 20.02
N ALA A 75 -3.73 -1.36 20.33
CA ALA A 75 -4.43 -0.42 19.44
C ALA A 75 -3.69 -0.23 18.10
N VAL A 76 -2.36 -0.17 18.09
CA VAL A 76 -1.56 -0.07 16.86
C VAL A 76 -1.69 -1.35 16.03
N PHE A 77 -1.59 -2.53 16.65
CA PHE A 77 -1.77 -3.80 15.93
C PHE A 77 -3.18 -3.93 15.34
N LEU A 78 -4.22 -3.51 16.06
CA LEU A 78 -5.60 -3.50 15.57
C LEU A 78 -5.76 -2.56 14.38
N LEU A 79 -5.20 -1.34 14.45
CA LEU A 79 -5.21 -0.39 13.35
C LEU A 79 -4.53 -1.00 12.11
N VAL A 80 -3.34 -1.58 12.28
CA VAL A 80 -2.61 -2.24 11.20
C VAL A 80 -3.41 -3.42 10.63
N ALA A 81 -4.08 -4.21 11.47
CA ALA A 81 -4.93 -5.30 11.02
C ALA A 81 -6.12 -4.80 10.18
N ILE A 82 -6.79 -3.71 10.60
CA ILE A 82 -7.87 -3.07 9.84
C ILE A 82 -7.35 -2.51 8.52
N ALA A 83 -6.18 -1.84 8.54
CA ALA A 83 -5.55 -1.30 7.35
C ALA A 83 -5.21 -2.43 6.35
N CYS A 84 -4.62 -3.53 6.83
CA CYS A 84 -4.36 -4.72 6.01
C CYS A 84 -5.65 -5.27 5.38
N ALA A 85 -6.73 -5.39 6.16
CA ALA A 85 -8.02 -5.87 5.64
C ALA A 85 -8.58 -4.96 4.54
N SER A 86 -8.41 -3.64 4.67
CA SER A 86 -8.88 -2.67 3.66
C SER A 86 -8.08 -2.68 2.36
N CYS A 87 -6.82 -3.13 2.38
CA CYS A 87 -6.02 -3.29 1.16
C CYS A 87 -6.43 -4.51 0.32
N VAL A 88 -7.16 -5.47 0.91
CA VAL A 88 -7.57 -6.70 0.20
C VAL A 88 -8.77 -6.46 -0.72
N SER A 89 -9.67 -5.54 -0.37
CA SER A 89 -10.90 -5.30 -1.14
C SER A 89 -10.67 -4.67 -2.53
N PRO A 90 -9.79 -3.67 -2.73
CA PRO A 90 -9.49 -3.13 -4.05
C PRO A 90 -8.76 -4.14 -4.94
N VAL A 91 -7.84 -4.93 -4.36
CA VAL A 91 -7.10 -6.00 -5.07
C VAL A 91 -8.05 -7.05 -5.63
N PHE A 92 -9.09 -7.41 -4.88
CA PHE A 92 -10.08 -8.36 -5.36
C PHE A 92 -11.01 -7.75 -6.42
N ASN A 93 -11.39 -6.48 -6.27
CA ASN A 93 -12.23 -5.78 -7.26
C ASN A 93 -11.50 -5.58 -8.60
N SER A 94 -10.21 -5.25 -8.59
CA SER A 94 -9.39 -5.15 -9.81
C SER A 94 -9.21 -6.48 -10.55
N ALA A 95 -9.41 -7.64 -9.90
CA ALA A 95 -9.40 -8.93 -10.58
C ALA A 95 -10.71 -9.24 -11.34
N THR A 96 -11.77 -8.45 -11.12
CA THR A 96 -13.09 -8.65 -11.74
C THR A 96 -13.43 -7.63 -12.84
N GLU A 97 -12.68 -6.52 -12.93
CA GLU A 97 -12.82 -5.57 -14.04
C GLU A 97 -12.05 -6.09 -15.27
N THR A 98 -12.77 -6.73 -16.19
CA THR A 98 -12.29 -7.02 -17.54
C THR A 98 -11.67 -5.76 -18.17
N PRO A 99 -10.53 -5.88 -18.87
CA PRO A 99 -9.82 -4.73 -19.43
C PRO A 99 -10.71 -3.98 -20.42
N LYS A 100 -11.13 -2.76 -20.05
CA LYS A 100 -11.80 -1.79 -20.93
C LYS A 100 -10.81 -1.17 -21.93
N TYR A 101 -10.00 -2.01 -22.59
CA TYR A 101 -9.08 -1.61 -23.67
C TYR A 101 -9.47 -2.23 -25.03
N SER A 102 -10.75 -2.56 -25.22
CA SER A 102 -11.33 -2.88 -26.53
C SER A 102 -11.65 -1.62 -27.36
N TYR A 103 -10.73 -0.65 -27.39
CA TYR A 103 -10.80 0.50 -28.31
C TYR A 103 -9.54 0.66 -29.17
N VAL A 104 -8.46 -0.08 -28.89
CA VAL A 104 -7.20 0.01 -29.67
C VAL A 104 -7.04 -1.17 -30.64
N LEU A 105 -7.72 -2.30 -30.39
CA LEU A 105 -7.71 -3.50 -31.25
C LEU A 105 -8.71 -3.43 -32.43
N GLY A 106 -9.40 -2.30 -32.61
CA GLY A 106 -10.27 -2.03 -33.76
C GLY A 106 -9.64 -1.14 -34.83
N LEU A 107 -8.33 -0.86 -34.71
CA LEU A 107 -7.59 0.06 -35.59
C LEU A 107 -6.25 -0.52 -36.07
N ILE A 108 -6.14 -1.85 -36.05
CA ILE A 108 -5.14 -2.67 -36.76
C ILE A 108 -5.91 -3.81 -37.41
#